data_AF-A0A2P9HJZ7-F1
#
_entry.id   AF-A0A2P9HJZ7-F1
#
_cell.length_a   1.000
_cell.length_b   1.000
_cell.length_c   1.000
_cell.angle_alpha   90.00
_cell.angle_beta   90.00
_cell.angle_gamma   90.00
#
_symmetry.space_group_name_H-M   'P 1'
#
loop_
_entity.id
_entity.type
_entity.pdbx_description
1 polymer ?
#
loop_
_entity_poly.entity_id
_entity_poly.type
_entity_poly.pdbx_seq_one_letter_code
_entity_poly.pdbx_strand_id
1 'polypeptide(L)'
;MLISGIGGAIGYNQQAQQAKDAAATGRIQANQIDAGYRDELNSTINNIRAIRAGTGVAANSPTTLAIEDENRRVSDRNRTRDVASRRIQADQSERDARTFRNSAFTSLIGGTAKSLPYFFGQ
;
A
#
# COMPACT_ATOMS: atom_id res chain seq x y z
N MET A 1 14.19 12.02 -35.07
CA MET A 1 12.94 11.86 -34.31
C MET A 1 12.79 10.49 -33.60
N LEU A 2 13.50 9.43 -33.99
CA LEU A 2 13.54 8.14 -33.26
C LEU A 2 14.09 8.26 -31.82
N ILE A 3 15.07 9.14 -31.59
CA ILE A 3 15.67 9.39 -30.26
C ILE A 3 14.63 9.92 -29.25
N SER A 4 13.64 10.70 -29.71
CA SER A 4 12.61 11.27 -28.83
C SER A 4 11.59 10.22 -28.35
N GLY A 5 11.25 9.25 -29.20
CA GLY A 5 10.35 8.14 -28.83
C GLY A 5 11.04 7.13 -27.91
N ILE A 6 12.32 6.83 -28.16
CA ILE A 6 13.13 5.95 -27.30
C ILE A 6 13.38 6.62 -25.93
N GLY A 7 13.73 7.92 -25.89
CA GLY A 7 13.91 8.66 -24.64
C GLY A 7 12.64 8.74 -23.80
N GLY A 8 11.49 8.98 -24.44
CA GLY A 8 10.18 8.94 -23.77
C GLY A 8 9.84 7.56 -23.22
N ALA A 9 10.04 6.50 -24.00
CA ALA A 9 9.77 5.12 -23.56
C ALA A 9 10.68 4.68 -22.40
N ILE A 10 11.94 5.10 -22.37
CA ILE A 10 12.86 4.85 -21.25
C ILE A 10 12.37 5.59 -19.99
N GLY A 11 11.98 6.86 -20.12
CA GLY A 11 11.45 7.66 -19.01
C GLY A 11 10.19 7.05 -18.39
N TYR A 12 9.24 6.62 -19.22
CA TYR A 12 8.02 5.95 -18.74
C TYR A 12 8.30 4.58 -18.09
N ASN A 13 9.28 3.82 -18.57
CA ASN A 13 9.68 2.57 -17.91
C ASN A 13 10.31 2.80 -16.54
N GLN A 14 11.13 3.84 -16.38
CA GLN A 14 11.68 4.21 -15.07
C GLN A 14 10.58 4.63 -14.09
N GLN A 15 9.64 5.48 -14.53
CA GLN A 15 8.49 5.88 -13.72
C GLN A 15 7.61 4.67 -13.34
N ALA A 16 7.42 3.73 -14.26
CA ALA A 16 6.70 2.49 -13.96
C ALA A 16 7.40 1.64 -12.91
N GLN A 17 8.74 1.56 -12.93
CA GLN A 17 9.50 0.82 -11.93
C GLN A 17 9.42 1.50 -10.56
N GLN A 18 9.61 2.83 -10.51
CA GLN A 18 9.46 3.60 -9.27
C GLN A 18 8.07 3.42 -8.65
N ALA A 19 7.01 3.47 -9.47
CA ALA A 19 5.64 3.25 -9.01
C ALA A 19 5.41 1.82 -8.48
N LYS A 20 6.08 0.81 -9.05
CA LYS A 20 6.07 -0.56 -8.50
C LYS A 20 6.78 -0.67 -7.16
N ASP A 21 7.94 -0.04 -7.02
CA ASP A 21 8.71 -0.06 -5.78
C ASP A 21 7.95 0.68 -4.66
N ALA A 22 7.28 1.78 -5.00
CA ALA A 22 6.37 2.48 -4.10
C ALA A 22 5.18 1.60 -3.68
N ALA A 23 4.57 0.87 -4.61
CA ALA A 23 3.49 -0.08 -4.30
C ALA A 23 3.97 -1.21 -3.37
N ALA A 24 5.16 -1.77 -3.62
CA ALA A 24 5.75 -2.80 -2.76
C ALA A 24 6.01 -2.26 -1.34
N THR A 25 6.57 -1.04 -1.26
CA THR A 25 6.80 -0.35 0.01
C THR A 25 5.48 -0.11 0.77
N GLY A 26 4.44 0.35 0.08
CA GLY A 26 3.11 0.56 0.66
C GLY A 26 2.50 -0.73 1.22
N ARG A 27 2.69 -1.88 0.54
CA ARG A 27 2.27 -3.21 1.03
C ARG A 27 3.03 -3.63 2.27
N ILE A 28 4.35 -3.42 2.28
CA ILE A 28 5.19 -3.73 3.45
C ILE A 28 4.74 -2.89 4.65
N GLN A 29 4.54 -1.57 4.46
CA GLN A 29 4.03 -0.69 5.51
C GLN A 29 2.66 -1.12 6.02
N ALA A 30 1.75 -1.53 5.12
CA ALA A 30 0.44 -2.05 5.51
C ALA A 30 0.57 -3.29 6.41
N ASN A 31 1.50 -4.21 6.10
CA ASN A 31 1.75 -5.39 6.93
C ASN A 31 2.39 -5.03 8.28
N GLN A 32 3.32 -4.07 8.30
CA GLN A 32 3.92 -3.56 9.53
C GLN A 32 2.88 -2.92 10.45
N ILE A 33 1.96 -2.14 9.89
CA ILE A 33 0.85 -1.54 10.65
C ILE A 33 -0.06 -2.64 11.22
N ASP A 34 -0.41 -3.66 10.42
CA ASP A 34 -1.22 -4.77 10.91
C ASP A 34 -0.56 -5.49 12.10
N ALA A 35 0.75 -5.75 12.01
CA ALA A 35 1.52 -6.36 13.09
C ALA A 35 1.59 -5.43 14.31
N GLY A 36 1.88 -4.15 14.12
CA GLY A 36 1.95 -3.16 15.19
C GLY A 36 0.65 -3.05 15.98
N TYR A 37 -0.50 -2.99 15.30
CA TYR A 37 -1.81 -2.98 15.96
C TYR A 37 -2.09 -4.24 16.78
N ARG A 38 -1.63 -5.41 16.32
CA ARG A 38 -1.79 -6.67 17.09
C ARG A 38 -0.91 -6.67 18.34
N ASP A 39 0.33 -6.21 18.22
CA ASP A 39 1.25 -6.15 19.36
C ASP A 39 0.77 -5.12 20.39
N GLU A 40 0.30 -3.96 19.94
CA GLU A 40 -0.28 -2.92 20.80
C GLU A 40 -1.55 -3.41 21.50
N LEU A 41 -2.46 -4.08 20.78
CA LEU A 41 -3.67 -4.65 21.35
C LEU A 41 -3.35 -5.71 22.42
N ASN A 42 -2.41 -6.60 22.14
CA ASN A 42 -1.97 -7.63 23.08
C ASN A 42 -1.34 -7.00 24.33
N SER A 43 -0.48 -6.00 24.16
CA SER A 43 0.11 -5.25 25.27
C SER A 43 -0.97 -4.57 26.13
N THR A 44 -1.92 -3.91 25.49
CA THR A 44 -3.03 -3.21 26.16
C THR A 44 -3.91 -4.18 26.95
N ILE A 45 -4.32 -5.30 26.35
CA ILE A 45 -5.12 -6.33 27.03
C ILE A 45 -4.36 -6.93 28.21
N ASN A 46 -3.07 -7.24 28.03
CA ASN A 46 -2.23 -7.78 29.10
C ASN A 46 -2.11 -6.80 30.28
N ASN A 47 -1.97 -5.50 29.98
CA ASN A 47 -1.94 -4.45 31.00
C ASN A 47 -3.28 -4.34 31.74
N ILE A 48 -4.42 -4.32 31.02
CA ILE A 48 -5.77 -4.32 31.61
C ILE A 48 -5.93 -5.52 32.55
N ARG A 49 -5.52 -6.71 32.13
CA ARG A 49 -5.56 -7.92 32.96
C ARG A 49 -4.69 -7.78 34.20
N ALA A 50 -3.46 -7.28 34.07
CA ALA A 50 -2.55 -7.09 35.20
C ALA A 50 -3.09 -6.09 36.22
N ILE A 51 -3.59 -4.94 35.77
CA ILE A 51 -4.20 -3.92 36.64
C ILE A 51 -5.41 -4.49 37.37
N ARG A 52 -6.32 -5.13 36.64
CA ARG A 52 -7.57 -5.66 37.22
C ARG A 52 -7.30 -6.81 38.18
N ALA A 53 -6.37 -7.70 37.85
CA ALA A 53 -5.92 -8.74 38.78
C ALA A 53 -5.30 -8.12 40.05
N GLY A 54 -4.49 -7.05 39.91
CA GLY A 54 -3.91 -6.31 41.02
C GLY A 54 -4.94 -5.62 41.92
N THR A 55 -6.12 -5.27 41.39
CA THR A 55 -7.25 -4.72 42.16
C THR A 55 -8.21 -5.80 42.69
N GLY A 56 -7.84 -7.07 42.60
CA GLY A 56 -8.66 -8.19 43.09
C GLY A 56 -9.83 -8.57 42.18
N VAL A 57 -9.90 -7.98 40.98
CA VAL A 57 -10.91 -8.33 39.99
C VAL A 57 -10.38 -9.46 39.11
N ALA A 58 -11.11 -10.57 39.04
CA ALA A 58 -10.71 -11.71 38.23
C ALA A 58 -10.59 -11.32 36.74
N ALA A 59 -9.57 -11.85 36.07
CA ALA A 59 -9.33 -11.60 34.65
C ALA A 59 -10.51 -12.05 33.75
N ASN A 60 -11.27 -13.04 34.20
CA ASN A 60 -12.47 -13.54 33.51
C ASN A 60 -13.77 -12.87 33.99
N SER A 61 -13.71 -11.79 34.78
CA SER A 61 -14.93 -11.11 35.22
C SER A 61 -15.69 -10.55 34.00
N PRO A 62 -17.04 -10.51 34.04
CA PRO A 62 -17.83 -9.98 32.92
C PRO A 62 -17.41 -8.58 32.49
N THR A 63 -17.03 -7.72 33.44
CA THR A 63 -16.56 -6.37 33.16
C THR A 63 -15.13 -6.34 32.61
N THR A 64 -14.27 -7.31 32.92
CA THR A 64 -12.94 -7.42 32.27
C THR A 64 -13.13 -7.79 30.81
N LEU A 65 -13.94 -8.81 30.54
CA LEU A 65 -14.22 -9.30 29.19
C LEU A 65 -14.85 -8.21 28.32
N ALA A 66 -15.82 -7.46 28.85
CA ALA A 66 -16.44 -6.35 28.13
C ALA A 66 -15.43 -5.25 27.75
N ILE A 67 -14.46 -4.94 28.63
CA ILE A 67 -13.41 -3.97 28.33
C ILE A 67 -12.45 -4.51 27.27
N GLU A 68 -12.02 -5.77 27.37
CA GLU A 68 -11.16 -6.40 26.35
C GLU A 68 -11.84 -6.42 24.99
N ASP A 69 -13.12 -6.78 24.92
CA ASP A 69 -13.87 -6.86 23.66
C ASP A 69 -14.06 -5.49 23.02
N GLU A 70 -14.32 -4.45 23.82
CA GLU A 70 -14.39 -3.08 23.29
C GLU A 70 -13.02 -2.62 22.74
N ASN A 71 -11.92 -2.93 23.43
CA ASN A 71 -10.57 -2.63 22.95
C ASN A 71 -10.24 -3.38 21.65
N ARG A 72 -10.62 -4.67 21.55
CA ARG A 72 -10.51 -5.44 20.30
C ARG A 72 -11.28 -4.78 19.18
N ARG A 73 -12.54 -4.39 19.43
CA ARG A 73 -13.40 -3.73 18.43
C ARG A 73 -12.83 -2.41 17.92
N VAL A 74 -12.34 -1.56 18.83
CA VAL A 74 -11.74 -0.27 18.47
C VAL A 74 -10.43 -0.48 17.71
N SER A 75 -9.56 -1.37 18.20
CA SER A 75 -8.29 -1.69 17.54
C SER A 75 -8.51 -2.26 16.14
N ASP A 76 -9.44 -3.21 15.97
CA ASP A 76 -9.76 -3.79 14.66
C ASP A 76 -10.29 -2.75 13.67
N ARG A 77 -11.12 -1.81 14.14
CA ARG A 77 -11.62 -0.71 13.31
C ARG A 77 -10.47 0.19 12.85
N ASN A 78 -9.57 0.58 13.75
CA ASN A 78 -8.44 1.45 13.44
C ASN A 78 -7.44 0.74 12.50
N ARG A 79 -7.08 -0.50 12.83
CA ARG A 79 -6.25 -1.39 12.01
C ARG A 79 -6.81 -1.49 10.59
N THR A 80 -8.09 -1.80 10.45
CA THR A 80 -8.73 -1.95 9.14
C THR A 80 -8.66 -0.66 8.34
N ARG A 81 -8.93 0.49 8.97
CA ARG A 81 -8.88 1.80 8.31
C ARG A 81 -7.47 2.12 7.80
N ASP A 82 -6.45 1.91 8.63
CA ASP A 82 -5.07 2.28 8.29
C ASP A 82 -4.47 1.32 7.26
N VAL A 83 -4.68 0.01 7.45
CA VAL A 83 -4.26 -1.01 6.47
C VAL A 83 -4.95 -0.79 5.13
N ALA A 84 -6.27 -0.51 5.13
CA ALA A 84 -7.00 -0.20 3.90
C ALA A 84 -6.46 1.04 3.20
N SER A 85 -6.19 2.12 3.95
CA SER A 85 -5.61 3.35 3.40
C SER A 85 -4.26 3.09 2.71
N ARG A 86 -3.36 2.31 3.34
CA ARG A 86 -2.06 1.96 2.74
C ARG A 86 -2.18 1.03 1.54
N ARG A 87 -3.12 0.07 1.59
CA ARG A 87 -3.39 -0.82 0.45
C ARG A 87 -3.96 -0.05 -0.74
N ILE A 88 -4.87 0.90 -0.50
CA ILE A 88 -5.40 1.79 -1.56
C ILE A 88 -4.26 2.60 -2.20
N GLN A 89 -3.36 3.16 -1.39
CA GLN A 89 -2.17 3.87 -1.92
C GLN A 89 -1.28 2.94 -2.76
N ALA A 90 -1.01 1.73 -2.28
CA ALA A 90 -0.23 0.76 -3.04
C ALA A 90 -0.91 0.34 -4.35
N ASP A 91 -2.22 0.13 -4.34
CA ASP A 91 -3.00 -0.22 -5.52
C ASP A 91 -3.05 0.95 -6.52
N GLN A 92 -3.11 2.19 -6.04
CA GLN A 92 -2.99 3.39 -6.88
C GLN A 92 -1.64 3.40 -7.60
N SER A 93 -0.53 3.23 -6.86
CA SER A 93 0.80 3.18 -7.44
C SER A 93 0.98 2.03 -8.43
N GLU A 94 0.34 0.87 -8.19
CA GLU A 94 0.37 -0.22 -9.17
C GLU A 94 -0.41 0.11 -10.46
N ARG A 95 -1.56 0.79 -10.34
CA ARG A 95 -2.31 1.27 -11.52
C ARG A 95 -1.51 2.30 -12.30
N ASP A 96 -0.82 3.22 -11.61
CA ASP A 96 0.04 4.21 -12.24
C ASP A 96 1.19 3.53 -12.99
N ALA A 97 1.82 2.51 -12.38
CA ALA A 97 2.86 1.71 -13.04
C ALA A 97 2.37 1.05 -14.34
N ARG A 98 1.14 0.51 -14.35
CA ARG A 98 0.53 -0.07 -15.55
C ARG A 98 0.27 1.00 -16.62
N THR A 99 -0.24 2.16 -16.20
CA THR A 99 -0.47 3.30 -17.10
C THR A 99 0.84 3.78 -17.73
N PHE A 100 1.90 3.95 -16.96
CA PHE A 100 3.21 4.34 -17.49
C PHE A 100 3.77 3.32 -18.49
N ARG A 101 3.62 2.01 -18.23
CA ARG A 101 4.04 0.97 -19.19
C ARG A 101 3.26 1.05 -20.50
N ASN A 102 1.95 1.24 -20.44
CA ASN A 102 1.12 1.37 -21.63
C ASN A 102 1.48 2.63 -22.42
N SER A 103 1.73 3.76 -21.72
CA SER A 103 2.21 5.00 -22.33
C SER A 103 3.60 4.84 -22.96
N ALA A 104 4.50 4.07 -22.34
CA ALA A 104 5.80 3.74 -22.92
C ALA A 104 5.65 3.02 -24.27
N PHE A 105 4.76 2.01 -24.30
CA PHE A 105 4.49 1.23 -25.51
C PHE A 105 3.84 2.08 -26.62
N THR A 106 2.83 2.89 -26.27
CA THR A 106 2.17 3.81 -27.20
C THR A 106 3.13 4.89 -27.70
N SER A 107 4.02 5.40 -26.86
CA SER A 107 5.04 6.38 -27.26
C SER A 107 6.07 5.75 -28.23
N LEU A 108 6.46 4.50 -28.00
CA LEU A 108 7.35 3.76 -28.89
C LEU A 108 6.70 3.55 -30.27
N ILE A 109 5.44 3.11 -30.31
CA ILE A 109 4.69 2.89 -31.56
C ILE A 109 4.36 4.23 -32.25
N GLY A 110 3.86 5.21 -31.53
CA GLY A 110 3.51 6.52 -32.08
C GLY A 110 4.73 7.29 -32.58
N GLY A 111 5.86 7.18 -31.88
CA GLY A 111 7.15 7.76 -32.29
C GLY A 111 7.71 7.10 -33.54
N THR A 112 7.59 5.78 -33.67
CA THR A 112 8.00 5.05 -34.88
C THR A 112 7.06 5.33 -36.06
N ALA A 113 5.73 5.30 -35.85
CA ALA A 113 4.72 5.61 -36.87
C ALA A 113 4.82 7.04 -37.41
N LYS A 114 5.08 8.04 -36.55
CA LYS A 114 5.33 9.42 -37.00
C LYS A 114 6.64 9.58 -37.77
N SER A 115 7.63 8.71 -37.54
CA SER A 115 8.91 8.76 -38.25
C SER A 115 8.88 8.06 -39.62
N LEU A 116 8.02 7.04 -39.80
CA LEU A 116 7.88 6.28 -41.05
C LEU A 116 7.59 7.10 -42.33
N PRO A 117 6.65 8.08 -42.34
CA PRO A 117 6.38 8.87 -43.55
C PRO A 117 7.56 9.79 -43.93
N TYR A 118 8.48 10.09 -43.01
CA TYR A 118 9.70 10.85 -43.33
C TYR A 118 10.80 10.00 -44.00
N PHE A 119 10.71 8.66 -43.96
CA PHE A 119 11.68 7.75 -44.58
C PHE A 119 11.19 7.11 -45.89
N PHE A 120 9.87 7.00 -46.08
CA PHE A 120 9.26 6.41 -47.29
C PHE A 120 8.59 7.45 -48.22
N GLY A 121 8.78 8.74 -47.94
CA GLY A 121 8.24 9.86 -48.73
C GLY A 121 9.30 10.69 -49.47
N GLN A 122 10.33 10.03 -50.04
CA GLN A 122 11.12 10.58 -51.15
C GLN A 122 10.61 10.00 -52.46
#